data_AF-A0A4R2Q7I3-F1
#
_entry.id   AF-A0A4R2Q7I3-F1
#
_cell.length_a   1.000
_cell.length_b   1.000
_cell.length_c   1.000
_cell.angle_alpha   90.00
_cell.angle_beta   90.00
_cell.angle_gamma   90.00
#
_symmetry.space_group_name_H-M   'P 1'
#
loop_
_entity.id
_entity.type
_entity.pdbx_description
1 polymer ?
#
loop_
_entity_poly.entity_id
_entity_poly.type
_entity_poly.pdbx_seq_one_letter_code
_entity_poly.pdbx_strand_id
1 'polypeptide(L)'
;MAEGFAAEAERLRTGSREHLGNMTDNLTESRRQLVNTSSHDTAFRGGDDRFKSVENRWEEARFYLTRVIDDNILNLDLAAQALEEIARRYEDTDTENAAGLA
;
A
#
# COMPACT_ATOMS: atom_id res chain seq x y z
N MET A 1 -1.37 24.80 -26.11
CA MET A 1 -1.59 24.80 -24.65
C MET A 1 -1.92 23.40 -24.09
N ALA A 2 -1.71 22.31 -24.85
CA ALA A 2 -2.07 20.93 -24.45
C ALA A 2 -0.92 20.11 -23.83
N GLU A 3 0.28 20.69 -23.64
CA GLU A 3 1.43 19.94 -23.10
C GLU A 3 1.40 19.77 -21.57
N GLY A 4 0.56 20.54 -20.86
CA GLY A 4 0.50 20.54 -19.39
C GLY A 4 -0.16 19.29 -18.80
N PHE A 5 -1.32 18.89 -19.33
CA PHE A 5 -2.13 17.80 -18.78
C PHE A 5 -1.51 16.41 -19.04
N ALA A 6 -0.94 16.16 -20.21
CA ALA A 6 -0.20 14.93 -20.49
C ALA A 6 1.01 14.72 -19.56
N ALA A 7 1.78 15.78 -19.28
CA ALA A 7 2.89 15.71 -18.34
C ALA A 7 2.43 15.48 -16.89
N GLU A 8 1.24 15.95 -16.54
CA GLU A 8 0.65 15.80 -15.22
C GLU A 8 0.02 14.41 -15.04
N ALA A 9 -0.62 13.85 -16.08
CA ALA A 9 -1.11 12.47 -16.11
C ALA A 9 0.02 11.44 -15.95
N GLU A 10 1.17 11.65 -16.60
CA GLU A 10 2.31 10.75 -16.45
C GLU A 10 2.89 10.80 -15.02
N ARG A 11 2.98 12.00 -14.41
CA ARG A 11 3.40 12.13 -13.00
C ARG A 11 2.45 11.42 -12.04
N LEU A 12 1.14 11.46 -12.29
CA LEU A 12 0.15 10.74 -11.49
C LEU A 12 0.32 9.22 -11.61
N ARG A 13 0.62 8.71 -12.81
CA ARG A 13 0.94 7.30 -13.03
C ARG A 13 2.23 6.87 -12.35
N THR A 14 3.29 7.68 -12.45
CA THR A 14 4.55 7.43 -11.73
C THR A 14 4.30 7.39 -10.22
N GLY A 15 3.57 8.36 -9.67
CA GLY A 15 3.23 8.39 -8.25
C GLY A 15 2.41 7.16 -7.80
N SER A 16 1.43 6.75 -8.62
CA SER A 16 0.65 5.54 -8.37
C SER A 16 1.51 4.27 -8.35
N ARG A 17 2.31 4.05 -9.40
CA ARG A 17 3.07 2.80 -9.58
C ARG A 17 4.31 2.73 -8.72
N GLU A 18 5.12 3.78 -8.71
CA GLU A 18 6.42 3.75 -8.05
C GLU A 18 6.31 4.07 -6.57
N HIS A 19 5.50 5.05 -6.15
CA HIS A 19 5.44 5.41 -4.74
C HIS A 19 4.45 4.54 -3.98
N LEU A 20 3.19 4.46 -4.42
CA LEU A 20 2.18 3.65 -3.72
C LEU A 20 2.41 2.15 -3.89
N GLY A 21 2.85 1.72 -5.09
CA GLY A 21 3.24 0.33 -5.33
C GLY A 21 4.37 -0.15 -4.41
N ASN A 22 5.49 0.59 -4.35
CA ASN A 22 6.61 0.22 -3.47
C ASN A 22 6.21 0.22 -1.97
N MET A 23 5.33 1.15 -1.55
CA MET A 23 4.82 1.14 -0.17
C MET A 23 3.94 -0.09 0.10
N THR A 24 3.15 -0.51 -0.88
CA THR A 24 2.32 -1.73 -0.79
C THR A 24 3.19 -2.98 -0.69
N ASP A 25 4.26 -3.07 -1.46
CA ASP A 25 5.22 -4.19 -1.39
C ASP A 25 5.91 -4.25 -0.03
N ASN A 26 6.35 -3.11 0.50
CA ASN A 26 6.97 -3.03 1.83
C ASN A 26 6.02 -3.44 2.96
N LEU A 27 4.75 -3.05 2.87
CA LEU A 27 3.73 -3.46 3.84
C LEU A 27 3.40 -4.94 3.73
N THR A 28 3.33 -5.48 2.51
CA THR A 28 3.13 -6.90 2.25
C THR A 28 4.28 -7.73 2.82
N GLU A 29 5.52 -7.27 2.66
CA GLU A 29 6.69 -7.91 3.26
C GLU A 29 6.67 -7.84 4.80
N SER A 30 6.33 -6.68 5.35
CA SER A 30 6.20 -6.49 6.81
C SER A 30 5.14 -7.42 7.40
N ARG A 31 4.00 -7.57 6.71
CA ARG A 31 2.95 -8.53 7.08
C ARG A 31 3.47 -9.96 7.07
N ARG A 32 4.18 -10.34 6.00
CA ARG A 32 4.77 -11.68 5.86
C ARG A 32 5.73 -11.99 7.01
N GLN A 33 6.60 -11.05 7.37
CA GLN A 33 7.52 -11.19 8.49
C GLN A 33 6.79 -11.33 9.82
N LEU A 34 5.75 -10.51 10.05
CA LEU A 34 4.95 -10.55 11.28
C LEU A 34 4.20 -11.89 11.44
N VAL A 35 3.66 -12.44 10.35
CA VAL A 35 3.06 -13.79 10.34
C VAL A 35 4.13 -14.86 10.53
N ASN A 36 5.29 -14.77 9.88
CA ASN A 36 6.39 -15.74 10.08
C ASN A 36 6.95 -15.71 11.51
N THR A 37 6.75 -14.62 12.25
CA THR A 37 7.13 -14.56 13.66
C THR A 37 6.25 -15.49 14.52
N SER A 38 5.02 -15.80 14.09
CA SER A 38 4.16 -16.76 14.80
C SER A 38 4.54 -18.23 14.56
N SER A 39 5.29 -18.53 13.49
CA SER A 39 5.79 -19.90 13.26
C SER A 39 7.05 -20.21 14.08
N HIS A 40 7.67 -19.19 14.71
CA HIS A 40 8.84 -19.32 15.58
C HIS A 40 8.42 -19.22 17.06
N ASP A 41 7.49 -20.09 17.47
CA ASP A 41 6.96 -20.22 18.82
C ASP A 41 8.07 -20.35 19.90
N THR A 42 9.23 -20.89 19.50
CA THR A 42 10.44 -21.01 20.33
C THR A 42 11.11 -19.68 20.70
N ALA A 43 10.93 -18.61 19.92
CA ALA A 43 11.51 -17.30 20.22
C ALA A 43 10.88 -16.63 21.45
N PHE A 44 9.58 -16.89 21.69
CA PHE A 44 8.88 -16.44 22.90
C PHE A 44 8.91 -17.48 24.02
N ARG A 45 9.02 -18.76 23.70
CA ARG A 45 8.99 -19.84 24.70
C ARG A 45 10.35 -20.22 25.26
N GLY A 46 11.41 -19.46 24.95
CA GLY A 46 12.82 -19.74 25.22
C GLY A 46 13.12 -20.54 26.49
N GLY A 47 12.93 -21.86 26.43
CA GLY A 47 13.13 -22.85 27.49
C GLY A 47 12.41 -22.65 28.83
N ASP A 48 11.88 -21.46 29.14
CA ASP A 48 11.51 -21.01 30.48
C ASP A 48 10.28 -20.09 30.44
N ASP A 49 9.42 -20.15 31.46
CA ASP A 49 8.07 -19.56 31.52
C ASP A 49 8.04 -18.00 31.56
N ARG A 50 9.18 -17.34 31.35
CA ARG A 50 9.37 -15.90 31.58
C ARG A 50 8.50 -15.01 30.69
N PHE A 51 8.08 -15.50 29.53
CA PHE A 51 7.27 -14.74 28.58
C PHE A 51 5.81 -15.19 28.48
N LYS A 52 5.39 -16.23 29.22
CA LYS A 52 3.97 -16.66 29.25
C LYS A 52 3.03 -15.54 29.66
N SER A 53 3.45 -14.69 30.59
CA SER A 53 2.63 -13.57 31.09
C SER A 53 2.40 -12.47 30.05
N VAL A 54 3.22 -12.42 28.99
CA VAL A 54 3.10 -11.43 27.90
C VAL A 54 2.63 -12.04 26.58
N GLU A 55 2.48 -13.37 26.50
CA GLU A 55 2.04 -14.10 25.31
C GLU A 55 0.72 -13.55 24.76
N ASN A 56 -0.31 -13.41 25.62
CA ASN A 56 -1.60 -12.84 25.20
C ASN A 56 -1.47 -11.40 24.68
N ARG A 57 -0.60 -10.58 25.29
CA ARG A 57 -0.38 -9.19 24.85
C ARG A 57 0.34 -9.14 23.51
N TRP A 58 1.26 -10.07 23.28
CA TRP A 58 1.94 -10.23 22.00
C TRP A 58 0.95 -10.66 20.91
N GLU A 59 0.08 -11.63 21.18
CA GLU A 59 -0.95 -12.06 20.24
C GLU A 59 -1.93 -10.94 19.88
N GLU A 60 -2.40 -10.18 20.87
CA GLU A 60 -3.25 -9.00 20.66
C GLU A 60 -2.53 -7.93 19.81
N ALA A 61 -1.30 -7.57 20.18
CA ALA A 61 -0.51 -6.59 19.44
C ALA A 61 -0.29 -7.04 17.98
N ARG A 62 0.06 -8.31 17.78
CA ARG A 62 0.23 -8.91 16.46
C ARG A 62 -1.06 -8.83 15.66
N PHE A 63 -2.21 -9.16 16.27
CA PHE A 63 -3.50 -9.09 15.62
C PHE A 63 -3.82 -7.67 15.14
N TYR A 64 -3.69 -6.67 16.01
CA TYR A 64 -3.96 -5.27 15.64
C TYR A 64 -2.96 -4.73 14.61
N LEU A 65 -1.67 -5.06 14.75
CA LEU A 65 -0.64 -4.67 13.77
C LEU A 65 -0.92 -5.29 12.39
N THR A 66 -1.29 -6.56 12.34
CA THR A 66 -1.69 -7.22 11.07
C THR A 66 -2.86 -6.47 10.42
N ARG A 67 -3.88 -6.14 11.21
CA ARG A 67 -5.06 -5.42 10.71
C ARG A 67 -4.71 -4.04 10.17
N VAL A 68 -3.90 -3.26 10.89
CA VAL A 68 -3.46 -1.93 10.43
C VAL A 68 -2.66 -2.03 9.13
N ILE A 69 -1.81 -3.04 9.00
CA ILE A 69 -1.06 -3.28 7.75
C ILE A 69 -2.02 -3.60 6.61
N ASP A 70 -3.01 -4.49 6.82
CA ASP A 70 -4.01 -4.86 5.82
C ASP A 70 -4.86 -3.65 5.38
N ASP A 71 -5.32 -2.84 6.34
CA ASP A 71 -6.09 -1.62 6.06
C ASP A 71 -5.24 -0.60 5.27
N ASN A 72 -3.95 -0.47 5.58
CA ASN A 72 -3.05 0.44 4.85
C ASN A 72 -2.75 -0.05 3.43
N ILE A 73 -2.58 -1.37 3.23
CA ILE A 73 -2.44 -1.94 1.88
C ILE A 73 -3.66 -1.59 1.03
N LEU A 74 -4.86 -1.80 1.57
CA LEU A 74 -6.10 -1.46 0.86
C LEU A 74 -6.19 0.04 0.54
N ASN A 75 -5.82 0.91 1.49
CA ASN A 75 -5.84 2.35 1.26
C ASN A 75 -4.85 2.80 0.16
N LEU A 76 -3.66 2.18 0.10
CA LEU A 76 -2.68 2.47 -0.94
C LEU A 76 -3.16 2.00 -2.31
N ASP A 77 -3.79 0.83 -2.41
CA ASP A 77 -4.38 0.32 -3.65
C ASP A 77 -5.53 1.22 -4.14
N LEU A 78 -6.42 1.63 -3.25
CA LEU A 78 -7.49 2.58 -3.60
C LEU A 78 -6.94 3.94 -4.04
N ALA A 79 -5.88 4.42 -3.39
CA ALA A 79 -5.21 5.66 -3.79
C ALA A 79 -4.53 5.52 -5.17
N ALA A 80 -3.90 4.38 -5.45
CA ALA A 80 -3.30 4.08 -6.75
C ALA A 80 -4.35 4.07 -7.87
N GLN A 81 -5.48 3.41 -7.64
CA GLN A 81 -6.62 3.38 -8.57
C GLN A 81 -7.21 4.79 -8.80
N ALA A 82 -7.32 5.59 -7.74
CA ALA A 82 -7.80 6.97 -7.87
C ALA A 82 -6.85 7.84 -8.72
N LEU A 83 -5.54 7.70 -8.53
CA LEU A 83 -4.54 8.42 -9.34
C LEU A 83 -4.58 7.99 -10.81
N GLU A 84 -4.74 6.71 -11.09
CA GLU A 84 -4.89 6.22 -12.47
C GLU A 84 -6.17 6.73 -13.14
N GLU A 85 -7.28 6.76 -12.40
CA GLU A 85 -8.56 7.30 -12.87
C GLU A 85 -8.46 8.80 -13.18
N ILE A 86 -7.78 9.59 -12.33
CA ILE A 86 -7.55 11.02 -12.57
C ILE A 86 -6.68 11.22 -13.80
N ALA A 87 -5.58 10.45 -13.93
CA ALA A 87 -4.69 10.51 -15.08
C ALA A 87 -5.45 10.22 -16.40
N ARG A 88 -6.31 9.20 -16.41
CA ARG A 88 -7.15 8.88 -17.58
C ARG A 88 -8.06 10.04 -17.95
N ARG A 89 -8.73 10.68 -16.98
CA ARG A 89 -9.62 11.82 -17.24
C ARG A 89 -8.88 13.03 -17.82
N TYR A 90 -7.64 13.25 -17.42
CA TYR A 90 -6.81 14.32 -18.00
C TYR A 90 -6.48 14.04 -19.47
N GLU A 91 -6.16 12.79 -19.81
CA GLU A 91 -5.93 12.39 -21.21
C GLU A 91 -7.21 12.49 -22.04
N ASP A 92 -8.35 12.01 -21.53
CA ASP A 92 -9.65 12.12 -22.22
C ASP A 92 -9.97 13.60 -22.51
N THR A 93 -9.78 14.48 -21.52
CA THR A 93 -10.00 15.93 -21.67
C THR A 93 -9.06 16.55 -22.71
N ASP A 94 -7.79 16.14 -22.75
CA ASP A 94 -6.83 16.59 -23.77
C ASP A 94 -7.25 16.16 -25.17
N THR A 95 -7.71 14.92 -25.34
CA THR A 95 -8.18 14.41 -26.63
C THR A 95 -9.46 15.10 -27.11
N GLU A 96 -10.41 15.37 -26.22
CA GLU A 96 -11.63 16.12 -26.53
C GLU A 96 -11.31 17.56 -26.94
N ASN A 97 -10.39 18.22 -26.23
CA ASN A 97 -9.96 19.58 -26.55
C ASN A 97 -9.21 19.64 -27.90
N ALA A 98 -8.37 18.64 -28.20
CA ALA A 98 -7.67 18.54 -29.48
C ALA A 98 -8.63 18.29 -30.65
N ALA A 99 -9.67 17.47 -30.45
CA ALA A 99 -10.68 17.17 -31.46
C ALA A 99 -11.66 18.33 -31.69
N GLY A 100 -11.98 19.13 -30.67
CA GLY A 100 -12.84 20.32 -30.80
C GLY A 100 -12.17 21.55 -31.41
N LEU A 101 -10.83 21.55 -31.51
CA LEU A 101 -10.02 22.60 -32.15
C LEU A 101 -9.65 22.29 -33.62
N ALA A 102 -10.02 21.12 -34.13
CA ALA A 102 -9.81 20.67 -35.51
C ALA A 102 -11.05 20.89 -36.39
#